data_AF-A0A2V8MSJ5-F1
#
_entry.id   AF-A0A2V8MSJ5-F1
#
_cell.length_a   1.000
_cell.length_b   1.000
_cell.length_c   1.000
_cell.angle_alpha   90.00
_cell.angle_beta   90.00
_cell.angle_gamma   90.00
#
_symmetry.space_group_name_H-M   'P 1'
#
loop_
_entity.id
_entity.type
_entity.pdbx_description
1 polymer ?
#
loop_
_entity_poly.entity_id
_entity_poly.type
_entity_poly.pdbx_seq_one_letter_code
_entity_poly.pdbx_strand_id
1 'polypeptide(L)'
;MVTTRTELQWTRVAALSDVAPGEAKGVRLADGRSIALFNVDGRIYATDNQCPHMGYPLTRGAVRHGILTCDWHGRSFDLEGGGCFNYECDDLQTFPVDVRQDQIWIQLGDAKYKRRDEHLRLLWEGLLSEDRWTISKAIALLLKG
;
A
#
# COMPACT_ATOMS: atom_id res chain seq x y z
N MET A 1 30.22 -15.67 10.65
CA MET A 1 28.80 -15.99 10.42
C MET A 1 28.28 -15.03 9.37
N VAL A 2 27.86 -15.56 8.23
CA VAL A 2 27.46 -14.77 7.05
C VAL A 2 26.15 -14.06 7.36
N THR A 3 26.19 -12.73 7.40
CA THR A 3 24.99 -11.88 7.37
C THR A 3 24.37 -12.03 5.99
N THR A 4 23.38 -12.92 5.86
CA THR A 4 22.59 -13.02 4.63
C THR A 4 21.80 -11.73 4.48
N ARG A 5 22.23 -10.89 3.54
CA ARG A 5 21.43 -9.80 2.98
C ARG A 5 20.13 -10.45 2.48
N THR A 6 18.99 -10.19 3.13
CA THR A 6 17.69 -10.69 2.68
C THR A 6 17.50 -10.25 1.23
N GLU A 7 17.65 -11.17 0.28
CA GLU A 7 17.38 -10.86 -1.12
C GLU A 7 15.92 -10.48 -1.20
N LEU A 8 15.66 -9.27 -1.68
CA LEU A 8 14.32 -8.76 -1.89
C LEU A 8 13.60 -9.67 -2.90
N GLN A 9 12.81 -10.61 -2.39
CA GLN A 9 12.19 -11.65 -3.20
C GLN A 9 10.89 -11.13 -3.82
N TRP A 10 10.82 -11.16 -5.15
CA TRP A 10 9.58 -10.92 -5.88
C TRP A 10 8.74 -12.19 -5.90
N THR A 11 7.48 -12.09 -5.47
CA THR A 11 6.54 -13.19 -5.40
C THR A 11 5.33 -12.87 -6.27
N ARG A 12 5.02 -13.77 -7.21
CA ARG A 12 3.80 -13.71 -8.01
C ARG A 12 2.59 -14.00 -7.12
N VAL A 13 1.57 -13.13 -7.16
CA VAL A 13 0.40 -13.22 -6.27
C VAL A 13 -0.93 -13.35 -6.98
N ALA A 14 -1.09 -12.80 -8.18
CA ALA A 14 -2.34 -12.89 -8.95
C ALA A 14 -2.10 -12.60 -10.44
N ALA A 15 -3.07 -12.91 -11.29
CA ALA A 15 -3.15 -12.32 -12.63
C ALA A 15 -3.68 -10.88 -12.53
N LEU A 16 -3.34 -10.00 -13.48
CA LEU A 16 -3.89 -8.64 -13.50
C LEU A 16 -5.41 -8.64 -13.65
N SER A 17 -5.95 -9.57 -14.43
CA SER A 17 -7.39 -9.76 -14.65
C SER A 17 -8.15 -10.21 -13.41
N ASP A 18 -7.46 -10.64 -12.35
CA ASP A 18 -8.08 -11.05 -11.10
C ASP A 18 -8.59 -9.88 -10.24
N VAL A 19 -8.17 -8.65 -10.56
CA VAL A 19 -8.51 -7.45 -9.80
C VAL A 19 -8.90 -6.37 -10.81
N ALA A 20 -10.19 -6.30 -11.17
CA ALA A 20 -10.65 -5.30 -12.13
C ALA A 20 -10.52 -3.87 -11.55
N PRO A 21 -10.45 -2.82 -12.39
CA PRO A 21 -10.42 -1.44 -11.90
C PRO A 21 -11.57 -1.15 -10.91
N GLY A 22 -11.22 -0.59 -9.75
CA GLY A 22 -12.16 -0.32 -8.66
C GLY A 22 -12.38 -1.49 -7.68
N GLU A 23 -11.80 -2.65 -7.94
CA GLU A 23 -11.93 -3.83 -7.08
C GLU A 23 -10.73 -4.06 -6.15
N ALA A 24 -10.95 -4.93 -5.17
CA ALA A 24 -9.91 -5.43 -4.27
C ALA A 24 -9.94 -6.97 -4.21
N LYS A 25 -8.78 -7.58 -4.01
CA LYS A 25 -8.63 -9.03 -3.89
C LYS A 25 -7.74 -9.42 -2.72
N GLY A 26 -8.18 -10.38 -1.92
CA GLY A 26 -7.36 -11.02 -0.90
C GLY A 26 -6.55 -12.17 -1.49
N VAL A 27 -5.25 -12.24 -1.18
CA VAL A 27 -4.36 -13.33 -1.58
C VAL A 27 -3.69 -13.90 -0.33
N ARG A 28 -3.71 -15.23 -0.18
CA ARG A 28 -2.98 -15.92 0.89
C ARG A 28 -1.64 -16.43 0.35
N LEU A 29 -0.55 -16.01 0.96
CA LEU A 29 0.79 -16.51 0.61
C LEU A 29 1.07 -17.85 1.28
N ALA A 30 2.07 -18.57 0.77
CA ALA A 30 2.48 -19.88 1.29
C ALA A 30 3.02 -19.82 2.74
N ASP A 31 3.55 -18.67 3.15
CA ASP A 31 4.01 -18.42 4.52
C ASP A 31 2.89 -17.98 5.49
N GLY A 32 1.63 -17.99 5.02
CA GLY A 32 0.45 -17.67 5.82
C GLY A 32 0.04 -16.19 5.81
N ARG A 33 0.88 -15.28 5.28
CA ARG A 33 0.52 -13.85 5.18
C ARG A 33 -0.69 -13.64 4.28
N SER A 34 -1.54 -12.69 4.67
CA SER A 34 -2.74 -12.28 3.93
C SER A 34 -2.48 -10.93 3.28
N ILE A 35 -2.47 -10.89 1.95
CA ILE A 35 -2.20 -9.69 1.16
C ILE A 35 -3.52 -9.16 0.61
N ALA A 36 -3.70 -7.85 0.64
CA ALA A 36 -4.77 -7.16 -0.07
C ALA A 36 -4.20 -6.50 -1.32
N LEU A 37 -4.78 -6.79 -2.48
CA LEU A 37 -4.53 -6.10 -3.73
C LEU A 37 -5.67 -5.13 -3.98
N PHE A 38 -5.36 -3.91 -4.39
CA PHE A 38 -6.33 -2.89 -4.77
C PHE A 38 -6.00 -2.38 -6.17
N ASN A 39 -7.01 -2.28 -7.04
CA ASN A 39 -6.87 -1.65 -8.35
C ASN A 39 -7.54 -0.28 -8.35
N VAL A 40 -6.74 0.78 -8.27
CA VAL A 40 -7.21 2.17 -8.30
C VAL A 40 -6.91 2.74 -9.66
N ASP A 41 -7.95 2.92 -10.47
CA ASP A 41 -7.86 3.50 -11.82
C ASP A 41 -6.81 2.83 -12.73
N GLY A 42 -6.68 1.50 -12.63
CA GLY A 42 -5.73 0.69 -13.41
C GLY A 42 -4.37 0.49 -12.74
N ARG A 43 -4.08 1.18 -11.63
CA ARG A 43 -2.85 1.01 -10.86
C ARG A 43 -3.06 0.04 -9.71
N ILE A 44 -2.18 -0.95 -9.61
CA ILE A 44 -2.22 -1.97 -8.54
C ILE A 44 -1.42 -1.51 -7.33
N TYR A 45 -2.03 -1.66 -6.16
CA TYR A 45 -1.41 -1.47 -4.85
C TYR A 45 -1.50 -2.79 -4.07
N ALA A 46 -0.52 -3.05 -3.21
CA ALA A 46 -0.50 -4.23 -2.36
C ALA A 46 -0.18 -3.86 -0.90
N THR A 47 -0.97 -4.39 0.03
CA THR A 47 -0.82 -4.15 1.47
C THR A 47 -1.01 -5.44 2.26
N ASP A 48 -0.71 -5.43 3.56
CA ASP A 48 -1.28 -6.44 4.45
C ASP A 48 -2.81 -6.33 4.39
N ASN A 49 -3.51 -7.45 4.39
CA ASN A 49 -4.97 -7.45 4.45
C ASN A 49 -5.47 -7.28 5.89
N GLN A 50 -4.61 -7.30 6.90
CA GLN A 50 -4.98 -7.06 8.30
C GLN A 50 -4.81 -5.59 8.64
N CYS A 51 -5.92 -4.96 9.06
CA CYS A 51 -5.86 -3.60 9.58
C CYS A 51 -4.93 -3.57 10.81
N PRO A 52 -3.89 -2.71 10.86
CA PRO A 52 -2.92 -2.70 11.96
C PRO A 52 -3.55 -2.32 13.31
N HIS A 53 -4.76 -1.77 13.31
CA HIS A 53 -5.49 -1.48 14.55
C HIS A 53 -5.99 -2.73 15.28
N MET A 54 -6.79 -3.58 14.61
CA MET A 54 -7.44 -4.75 15.24
C MET A 54 -7.68 -5.92 14.26
N GLY A 55 -6.92 -5.99 13.16
CA GLY A 55 -6.88 -7.15 12.26
C GLY A 55 -8.03 -7.31 11.27
N TYR A 56 -8.95 -6.34 11.15
CA TYR A 56 -10.08 -6.46 10.21
C TYR A 56 -9.60 -6.55 8.75
N PRO A 57 -10.23 -7.39 7.90
CA PRO A 57 -9.86 -7.53 6.49
C PRO A 57 -10.01 -6.22 5.70
N LEU A 58 -8.89 -5.66 5.26
CA LEU A 58 -8.82 -4.39 4.55
C LEU A 58 -9.38 -4.45 3.13
N THR A 59 -9.46 -5.62 2.53
CA THR A 59 -10.24 -5.88 1.29
C THR A 59 -11.73 -5.54 1.42
N ARG A 60 -12.26 -5.41 2.64
CA ARG A 60 -13.64 -4.94 2.88
C ARG A 60 -13.74 -3.42 3.05
N GLY A 61 -12.61 -2.72 3.09
CA GLY A 61 -12.57 -1.27 3.19
C GLY A 61 -12.95 -0.56 1.90
N ALA A 62 -13.12 0.75 1.98
CA ALA A 62 -13.40 1.61 0.84
C ALA A 62 -12.12 2.35 0.42
N VAL A 63 -11.88 2.46 -0.89
CA VAL A 63 -10.75 3.23 -1.43
C VAL A 63 -11.26 4.47 -2.18
N ARG A 64 -10.69 5.64 -1.86
CA ARG A 64 -10.89 6.89 -2.61
C ARG A 64 -9.59 7.65 -2.73
N HIS A 65 -9.21 8.05 -3.94
CA HIS A 65 -7.98 8.82 -4.21
C HIS A 65 -6.72 8.21 -3.56
N GLY A 66 -6.58 6.88 -3.63
CA GLY A 66 -5.45 6.15 -3.01
C GLY A 66 -5.50 6.03 -1.48
N ILE A 67 -6.59 6.47 -0.84
CA ILE A 67 -6.81 6.29 0.61
C ILE A 67 -7.77 5.15 0.86
N LEU A 68 -7.29 4.17 1.61
CA LEU A 68 -8.05 3.05 2.11
C LEU A 68 -8.65 3.39 3.47
N THR A 69 -9.97 3.32 3.60
CA THR A 69 -10.69 3.42 4.88
C THR A 69 -11.16 2.04 5.31
N CYS A 70 -10.68 1.56 6.45
CA CYS A 70 -11.12 0.32 7.07
C CYS A 70 -12.59 0.43 7.49
N ASP A 71 -13.41 -0.51 7.04
CA ASP A 71 -14.87 -0.53 7.22
C ASP A 71 -15.31 -0.72 8.69
N TRP A 72 -14.42 -1.19 9.57
CA TRP A 72 -14.80 -1.42 10.97
C TRP A 72 -14.77 -0.17 11.84
N HIS A 73 -13.60 0.44 12.01
CA HIS A 73 -13.38 1.58 12.91
C HIS A 73 -12.99 2.87 12.16
N GLY A 74 -13.09 2.88 10.83
CA GLY A 74 -12.82 4.05 10.00
C GLY A 74 -11.35 4.47 9.92
N ARG A 75 -10.40 3.58 10.28
CA ARG A 75 -8.97 3.88 10.17
C ARG A 75 -8.58 4.03 8.70
N SER A 76 -7.89 5.11 8.38
CA SER A 76 -7.58 5.51 7.01
C SER A 76 -6.08 5.47 6.76
N PHE A 77 -5.69 4.89 5.63
CA PHE A 77 -4.29 4.61 5.27
C PHE A 77 -4.01 5.03 3.84
N ASP A 78 -2.80 5.51 3.59
CA ASP A 78 -2.27 5.67 2.24
C ASP A 78 -1.91 4.30 1.64
N LEU A 79 -2.43 3.98 0.44
CA LEU A 79 -2.14 2.70 -0.20
C LEU A 79 -0.72 2.59 -0.77
N GLU A 80 -0.05 3.71 -1.03
CA GLU A 80 1.34 3.73 -1.54
C GLU A 80 2.34 3.53 -0.39
N GLY A 81 2.36 4.49 0.55
CA GLY A 81 3.35 4.53 1.63
C GLY A 81 2.87 3.95 2.96
N GLY A 82 1.60 3.55 3.08
CA GLY A 82 1.05 2.90 4.27
C GLY A 82 0.67 3.85 5.42
N GLY A 83 1.03 5.13 5.32
CA GLY A 83 0.86 6.09 6.41
C GLY A 83 -0.58 6.18 6.92
N CYS A 84 -0.77 6.07 8.24
CA CYS A 84 -2.09 6.24 8.85
C CYS A 84 -2.44 7.72 9.05
N PHE A 85 -3.70 8.09 8.77
CA PHE A 85 -4.21 9.47 8.93
C PHE A 85 -4.87 9.72 10.29
N ASN A 86 -5.08 8.68 11.10
CA ASN A 86 -5.73 8.81 12.39
C ASN A 86 -4.71 8.97 13.52
N TYR A 87 -5.14 9.62 14.61
CA TYR A 87 -4.37 9.69 15.85
C TYR A 87 -4.23 8.28 16.47
N GLU A 88 -3.08 7.99 17.09
CA GLU A 88 -2.76 6.70 17.72
C GLU A 88 -3.04 5.49 16.82
N CYS A 89 -2.40 5.47 15.66
CA CYS A 89 -2.59 4.44 14.64
C CYS A 89 -1.25 4.04 14.04
N ASP A 90 -0.98 2.74 13.99
CA ASP A 90 0.19 2.19 13.31
C ASP A 90 0.03 2.28 11.79
N ASP A 91 1.15 2.46 11.09
CA ASP A 91 1.18 2.47 9.63
C ASP A 91 0.83 1.08 9.06
N LEU A 92 0.13 1.08 7.93
CA LEU A 92 -0.18 -0.10 7.15
C LEU A 92 1.08 -0.58 6.43
N GLN A 93 1.37 -1.88 6.51
CA GLN A 93 2.43 -2.47 5.69
C GLN A 93 1.99 -2.48 4.22
N THR A 94 2.78 -1.83 3.35
CA THR A 94 2.65 -1.89 1.90
C THR A 94 3.76 -2.74 1.28
N PHE A 95 3.50 -3.26 0.08
CA PHE A 95 4.44 -4.08 -0.68
C PHE A 95 4.61 -3.48 -2.07
N PRO A 96 5.86 -3.27 -2.53
CA PRO A 96 6.12 -2.80 -3.88
C PRO A 96 5.50 -3.75 -4.89
N VAL A 97 4.80 -3.19 -5.88
CA VAL A 97 4.14 -3.96 -6.94
C VAL A 97 4.91 -3.78 -8.25
N ASP A 98 5.06 -4.87 -8.98
CA ASP A 98 5.53 -4.88 -10.36
C ASP A 98 4.59 -5.75 -11.22
N VAL A 99 4.05 -5.16 -12.28
CA VAL A 99 3.16 -5.85 -13.21
C VAL A 99 3.95 -6.23 -14.46
N ARG A 100 4.18 -7.54 -14.65
CA ARG A 100 4.96 -8.10 -15.76
C ARG A 100 4.11 -9.11 -16.50
N GLN A 101 3.89 -8.92 -17.80
CA GLN A 101 3.15 -9.87 -18.65
C GLN A 101 1.79 -10.27 -18.03
N ASP A 102 0.99 -9.28 -17.62
CA ASP A 102 -0.32 -9.46 -16.98
C ASP A 102 -0.30 -10.27 -15.67
N GLN A 103 0.85 -10.36 -15.02
CA GLN A 103 1.01 -10.96 -13.70
C GLN A 103 1.39 -9.90 -12.67
N ILE A 104 0.75 -9.95 -11.51
CA ILE A 104 1.05 -9.09 -10.37
C ILE A 104 2.11 -9.77 -9.53
N TRP A 105 3.24 -9.09 -9.35
CA TRP A 105 4.34 -9.49 -8.47
C TRP A 105 4.46 -8.48 -7.34
N ILE A 106 4.74 -8.96 -6.13
CA ILE A 106 5.03 -8.10 -4.98
C ILE A 106 6.42 -8.41 -4.43
N GLN A 107 7.10 -7.39 -3.93
CA GLN A 107 8.38 -7.57 -3.26
C GLN A 107 8.15 -7.76 -1.76
N LEU A 108 8.59 -8.91 -1.23
CA LEU A 108 8.51 -9.22 0.19
C LEU A 108 9.82 -8.81 0.87
N GLY A 109 9.75 -8.00 1.93
CA GLY A 109 10.90 -7.56 2.71
C GLY A 109 10.48 -6.89 4.02
N ASP A 110 11.38 -6.85 5.01
CA ASP A 110 11.11 -6.42 6.40
C ASP A 110 11.02 -4.90 6.62
N ALA A 111 11.01 -4.10 5.57
CA ALA A 111 10.98 -2.66 5.72
C ALA A 111 9.56 -2.14 5.49
N LYS A 112 9.07 -1.33 6.45
CA LYS A 112 8.12 -0.26 6.19
C LYS A 112 8.60 0.46 4.93
N TYR A 113 8.02 0.16 3.78
CA TYR A 113 8.49 0.67 2.52
C TYR A 113 8.15 2.15 2.45
N LYS A 114 9.06 2.99 2.94
CA LYS A 114 8.96 4.43 2.90
C LYS A 114 9.81 4.92 1.75
N ARG A 115 9.23 5.08 0.56
CA ARG A 115 9.93 5.73 -0.54
C ARG A 115 9.80 7.23 -0.40
N ARG A 116 10.83 7.84 0.17
CA ARG A 116 11.04 9.30 0.14
C ARG A 116 10.86 9.87 -1.29
N ASP A 117 11.30 9.14 -2.31
CA ASP A 117 11.13 9.53 -3.73
C ASP A 117 9.66 9.57 -4.16
N GLU A 118 8.83 8.66 -3.66
CA GLU A 118 7.39 8.66 -3.93
C GLU A 118 6.67 9.78 -3.16
N HIS A 119 7.12 10.09 -1.93
CA HIS A 119 6.62 11.28 -1.23
C HIS A 119 6.99 12.59 -1.95
N LEU A 120 8.19 12.66 -2.54
CA LEU A 120 8.58 13.80 -3.40
C LEU A 120 7.75 13.87 -4.68
N ARG A 121 7.42 12.73 -5.29
CA ARG A 121 6.51 12.67 -6.44
C ARG A 121 5.10 13.13 -6.07
N LEU A 122 4.57 12.68 -4.94
CA LEU A 122 3.27 13.10 -4.42
C LEU A 122 3.26 14.62 -4.15
N LEU A 123 4.36 15.17 -3.62
CA LEU A 123 4.52 16.61 -3.44
C LEU A 123 4.46 17.33 -4.79
N TRP A 124 5.18 16.83 -5.80
CA TRP A 124 5.18 17.39 -7.15
C TRP A 124 3.79 17.37 -7.80
N GLU A 125 3.08 16.23 -7.74
CA GLU A 125 1.72 16.08 -8.27
C GLU A 125 0.71 16.99 -7.54
N GLY A 126 0.84 17.12 -6.21
CA GLY A 126 0.04 18.05 -5.42
C GLY A 126 0.31 19.51 -5.79
N LEU A 127 1.59 19.88 -5.98
CA LEU A 127 1.97 21.23 -6.40
C LEU A 127 1.45 21.57 -7.80
N LEU A 128 1.50 20.63 -8.74
CA LEU A 128 0.98 20.82 -10.10
C LEU A 128 -0.55 20.92 -10.15
N SER A 129 -1.26 20.17 -9.30
CA SER A 129 -2.72 20.15 -9.25
C SER A 129 -3.32 21.19 -8.29
N GLU A 130 -2.48 21.91 -7.55
CA GLU A 130 -2.86 22.79 -6.44
C GLU A 130 -3.72 22.11 -5.34
N ASP A 131 -3.70 20.78 -5.29
CA ASP A 131 -4.39 20.02 -4.27
C ASP A 131 -3.65 20.15 -2.92
N ARG A 132 -4.14 21.09 -2.11
CA ARG A 132 -3.62 21.36 -0.77
C ARG A 132 -3.58 20.11 0.11
N TRP A 133 -4.50 19.17 -0.09
CA TRP A 133 -4.53 17.95 0.71
C TRP A 133 -3.36 17.03 0.33
N THR A 134 -3.17 16.78 -0.96
CA THR A 134 -2.02 16.02 -1.48
C THR A 134 -0.68 16.66 -1.12
N ILE A 135 -0.56 17.99 -1.25
CA ILE A 135 0.62 18.76 -0.82
C ILE A 135 0.90 18.54 0.68
N SER A 136 -0.12 18.72 1.52
CA SER A 136 0.03 18.60 2.98
C SER A 136 0.43 17.19 3.40
N LYS A 137 -0.16 16.17 2.76
CA LYS A 137 0.17 14.76 2.95
C LYS A 137 1.62 14.48 2.59
N ALA A 138 2.06 14.92 1.42
CA ALA A 138 3.42 14.71 0.95
C ALA A 138 4.45 15.35 1.89
N ILE A 139 4.19 16.58 2.37
CA ILE A 139 5.05 17.24 3.36
C ILE A 139 5.09 16.45 4.67
N ALA A 140 3.94 16.02 5.20
CA ALA A 140 3.90 15.25 6.44
C ALA A 140 4.67 13.92 6.34
N LEU A 141 4.56 13.24 5.19
CA LEU A 141 5.28 12.01 4.90
C LEU A 141 6.80 12.23 4.74
N LEU A 142 7.21 13.36 4.16
CA LEU A 142 8.63 13.73 4.03
C LEU A 142 9.28 14.12 5.37
N LEU A 143 8.52 14.73 6.29
CA LEU A 143 9.02 15.16 7.59
C LEU A 143 9.11 14.02 8.62
N LYS A 144 8.36 12.93 8.43
CA LYS A 144 8.23 11.84 9.41
C LYS A 144 9.28 10.73 9.34
N GLY A 145 10.28 10.81 8.45
CA GLY A 145 11.43 9.86 8.40
C GLY A 145 11.03 8.41 8.22
#